data_AF-A0A1Q7MCN5-F1
#
_entry.id   AF-A0A1Q7MCN5-F1
#
_cell.length_a   1.000
_cell.length_b   1.000
_cell.length_c   1.000
_cell.angle_alpha   90.00
_cell.angle_beta   90.00
_cell.angle_gamma   90.00
#
_symmetry.space_group_name_H-M   'P 1'
#
loop_
_entity.id
_entity.type
_entity.pdbx_description
1 polymer ?
#
loop_
_entity_poly.entity_id
_entity_poly.type
_entity_poly.pdbx_seq_one_letter_code
_entity_poly.pdbx_strand_id
1 'polypeptide(L)'
;MTEEWFELGADDVHVAREREKARALRKTAWWQRRVQRGICGYCGKNVPPRSLTMDHVVPVARGGRSARGNVVAACKECNNRKKLMTPAEQLLMKPVDPPSED
;
A
#
# COMPACT_ATOMS: atom_id res chain seq x y z
N MET A 1 -32.65 16.28 -11.36
CA MET A 1 -31.91 15.03 -11.17
C MET A 1 -30.95 15.26 -10.02
N THR A 2 -31.26 14.77 -8.83
CA THR A 2 -30.32 14.75 -7.72
C THR A 2 -29.29 13.68 -8.05
N GLU A 3 -28.03 14.06 -8.24
CA GLU A 3 -26.96 13.08 -8.39
C GLU A 3 -26.80 12.33 -7.06
N GLU A 4 -27.44 11.18 -6.98
CA GLU A 4 -27.38 10.31 -5.82
C GLU A 4 -26.06 9.54 -5.87
N TRP A 5 -25.01 10.17 -5.34
CA TRP A 5 -23.71 9.55 -5.20
C TRP A 5 -23.77 8.50 -4.08
N PHE A 6 -23.53 7.24 -4.43
CA PHE A 6 -23.40 6.17 -3.45
C PHE A 6 -21.97 6.18 -2.87
N GLU A 7 -21.83 6.49 -1.59
CA GLU A 7 -20.55 6.36 -0.90
C GLU A 7 -20.20 4.87 -0.73
N LEU A 8 -19.31 4.38 -1.58
CA LEU A 8 -18.70 3.06 -1.42
C LEU A 8 -17.68 3.12 -0.28
N GLY A 9 -18.18 3.00 0.94
CA GLY A 9 -17.38 2.85 2.15
C GLY A 9 -16.55 1.55 2.14
N ALA A 10 -15.69 1.40 3.13
CA ALA A 10 -14.92 0.16 3.29
C ALA A 10 -15.86 -1.01 3.63
N ASP A 11 -15.73 -2.12 2.91
CA ASP A 11 -16.39 -3.38 3.26
C ASP A 11 -15.68 -4.01 4.47
N ASP A 12 -16.29 -3.91 5.65
CA ASP A 12 -15.72 -4.42 6.90
C ASP A 12 -15.44 -5.94 6.87
N VAL A 13 -16.26 -6.72 6.16
CA VAL A 13 -16.06 -8.17 6.01
C VAL A 13 -14.80 -8.42 5.16
N HIS A 14 -14.65 -7.68 4.06
CA HIS A 14 -13.42 -7.70 3.27
C HIS A 14 -12.21 -7.29 4.12
N VAL A 15 -12.31 -6.19 4.86
CA VAL A 15 -11.21 -5.66 5.68
C VAL A 15 -10.76 -6.68 6.73
N ALA A 16 -11.70 -7.31 7.44
CA ALA A 16 -11.40 -8.33 8.44
C ALA A 16 -10.67 -9.53 7.82
N ARG A 17 -11.21 -10.07 6.73
CA ARG A 17 -10.63 -11.21 6.01
C ARG A 17 -9.21 -10.93 5.53
N GLU A 18 -8.99 -9.77 4.92
CA GLU A 18 -7.67 -9.45 4.38
C GLU A 18 -6.68 -9.10 5.49
N ARG A 19 -7.12 -8.54 6.63
CA ARG A 19 -6.25 -8.36 7.82
C ARG A 19 -5.78 -9.69 8.39
N GLU A 20 -6.63 -10.70 8.45
CA GLU A 20 -6.23 -12.05 8.89
C GLU A 20 -5.19 -12.65 7.92
N LYS A 21 -5.47 -12.62 6.61
CA LYS A 21 -4.50 -13.06 5.59
C LYS A 21 -3.17 -12.32 5.67
N ALA A 22 -3.17 -11.01 5.97
CA ALA A 22 -1.94 -10.25 6.18
C ALA A 22 -1.16 -10.76 7.40
N ARG A 23 -1.84 -11.07 8.52
CA ARG A 23 -1.20 -11.66 9.71
C ARG A 23 -0.57 -13.01 9.39
N ALA A 24 -1.26 -13.87 8.63
CA ALA A 24 -0.71 -15.15 8.18
C ALA A 24 0.49 -14.94 7.25
N LEU A 25 0.38 -14.04 6.26
CA LEU A 25 1.44 -13.74 5.29
C LEU A 25 2.71 -13.21 5.96
N ARG A 26 2.58 -12.38 7.01
CA ARG A 26 3.72 -11.88 7.81
C ARG A 26 4.56 -13.00 8.44
N LYS A 27 3.96 -14.15 8.73
CA LYS A 27 4.68 -15.29 9.33
C LYS A 27 5.43 -16.15 8.30
N THR A 28 5.19 -15.95 7.01
CA THR A 28 5.80 -16.77 5.96
C THR A 28 7.28 -16.44 5.77
N ALA A 29 8.09 -17.45 5.44
CA ALA A 29 9.51 -17.26 5.09
C ALA A 29 9.70 -16.30 3.90
N TRP A 30 8.74 -16.25 2.98
CA TRP A 30 8.74 -15.28 1.88
C TRP A 30 8.75 -13.84 2.39
N TRP A 31 7.87 -13.52 3.36
CA TRP A 31 7.81 -12.18 3.94
C TRP A 31 9.07 -11.86 4.75
N GLN A 32 9.53 -12.81 5.57
CA GLN A 32 10.75 -12.63 6.37
C GLN A 32 11.96 -12.33 5.48
N ARG A 33 12.14 -13.07 4.38
CA ARG A 33 13.21 -12.79 3.39
C ARG A 33 13.07 -11.41 2.76
N ARG A 34 11.85 -10.94 2.50
CA ARG A 34 11.61 -9.61 1.90
C ARG A 34 11.99 -8.49 2.85
N VAL A 35 11.64 -8.60 4.13
CA VAL A 35 12.01 -7.63 5.18
C VAL A 35 13.50 -7.67 5.49
N GLN A 36 14.12 -8.85 5.52
CA GLN A 36 15.53 -9.02 5.83
C GLN A 36 16.46 -8.32 4.81
N ARG A 37 16.00 -8.13 3.57
CA ARG A 37 16.73 -7.34 2.56
C ARG A 37 16.98 -5.90 3.00
N GLY A 38 16.18 -5.37 3.92
CA GLY A 38 16.36 -4.01 4.46
C GLY A 38 16.08 -2.91 3.44
N ILE A 39 15.32 -3.18 2.37
CA ILE A 39 15.04 -2.20 1.31
C ILE A 39 13.57 -1.79 1.34
N CYS A 40 13.30 -0.49 1.38
CA CYS A 40 11.94 0.04 1.24
C CYS A 40 11.45 -0.11 -0.21
N GLY A 41 10.30 -0.75 -0.40
CA GLY A 41 9.67 -0.97 -1.71
C GLY A 41 9.13 0.29 -2.39
N TYR A 42 9.10 1.43 -1.68
CA TYR A 42 8.70 2.73 -2.26
C TYR A 42 9.90 3.59 -2.62
N CYS A 43 10.74 3.94 -1.64
CA CYS A 43 11.86 4.86 -1.87
C CYS A 43 13.18 4.17 -2.22
N GLY A 44 13.25 2.84 -2.19
CA GLY A 44 14.47 2.07 -2.48
C GLY A 44 15.58 2.20 -1.42
N LYS A 45 15.42 3.04 -0.40
CA LYS A 45 16.44 3.25 0.63
C LYS A 45 16.65 2.00 1.48
N ASN A 46 17.91 1.78 1.86
CA ASN A 46 18.29 0.81 2.89
C ASN A 46 17.87 1.32 4.27
N VAL A 47 17.14 0.48 5.01
CA VAL A 47 16.66 0.72 6.36
C VAL A 47 16.78 -0.56 7.20
N PRO A 48 16.98 -0.48 8.52
CA PRO A 48 17.04 -1.67 9.36
C PRO A 48 15.78 -2.53 9.19
N PRO A 49 15.89 -3.87 9.08
CA PRO A 49 14.73 -4.76 8.90
C PRO A 49 13.60 -4.52 9.93
N ARG A 50 13.96 -4.24 11.18
CA ARG A 50 13.02 -3.91 12.27
C ARG A 50 12.22 -2.61 12.07
N SER A 51 12.66 -1.75 11.16
CA SER A 51 12.03 -0.47 10.83
C SER A 51 11.12 -0.55 9.61
N LEU A 52 11.06 -1.71 8.94
CA LEU A 52 10.16 -1.98 7.83
C LEU A 52 8.80 -2.47 8.34
N THR A 53 7.74 -1.99 7.69
CA THR A 53 6.36 -2.43 7.91
C THR A 53 5.84 -3.15 6.66
N MET A 54 4.83 -4.00 6.84
CA MET A 54 4.06 -4.51 5.71
C MET A 54 3.04 -3.45 5.32
N ASP A 55 3.11 -3.00 4.08
CA ASP A 55 2.12 -2.09 3.49
C ASP A 55 1.46 -2.71 2.26
N HIS A 56 0.20 -2.34 2.04
CA HIS A 56 -0.61 -2.77 0.92
C HIS A 56 -0.61 -1.69 -0.17
N VAL A 57 -0.09 -2.02 -1.35
CA VAL A 57 0.00 -1.10 -2.49
C VAL A 57 -1.38 -0.52 -2.81
N VAL A 58 -2.38 -1.38 -3.01
CA VAL A 58 -3.80 -1.03 -2.94
C VAL A 58 -4.27 -1.28 -1.50
N PRO A 59 -4.73 -0.25 -0.76
CA PRO A 59 -5.17 -0.42 0.62
C PRO A 59 -6.32 -1.42 0.77
N VAL A 60 -6.31 -2.19 1.85
CA VAL A 60 -7.39 -3.13 2.20
C VAL A 60 -8.74 -2.42 2.36
N ALA A 61 -8.75 -1.21 2.94
CA ALA A 61 -9.98 -0.39 3.06
C ALA A 61 -10.55 0.06 1.71
N ARG A 62 -9.82 -0.16 0.61
CA ARG A 62 -10.19 0.19 -0.77
C ARG A 62 -10.22 -1.04 -1.68
N GLY A 63 -10.53 -2.21 -1.11
CA GLY A 63 -10.67 -3.48 -1.83
C GLY A 63 -9.37 -4.21 -2.13
N GLY A 64 -8.23 -3.73 -1.63
CA GLY A 64 -6.93 -4.36 -1.84
C GLY A 64 -6.77 -5.69 -1.11
N ARG A 65 -6.18 -6.69 -1.78
CA ARG A 65 -6.00 -8.05 -1.23
C ARG A 65 -4.66 -8.21 -0.51
N SER A 66 -4.61 -9.07 0.49
CA SER A 66 -3.38 -9.49 1.19
C SER A 66 -2.65 -10.59 0.44
N ALA A 67 -2.23 -10.29 -0.79
CA ALA A 67 -1.47 -11.18 -1.66
C ALA A 67 -0.05 -10.67 -1.87
N ARG A 68 0.89 -11.55 -2.21
CA ARG A 68 2.31 -11.21 -2.43
C ARG A 68 2.51 -10.07 -3.44
N GLY A 69 1.68 -10.01 -4.48
CA GLY A 69 1.73 -8.95 -5.50
C GLY A 69 1.20 -7.59 -5.05
N ASN A 70 0.48 -7.53 -3.94
CA ASN A 70 -0.09 -6.28 -3.41
C ASN A 70 0.58 -5.83 -2.09
N VAL A 71 1.59 -6.54 -1.59
CA VAL A 71 2.28 -6.13 -0.35
C VAL A 71 3.76 -5.85 -0.57
N VAL A 72 4.25 -4.82 0.09
CA VAL A 72 5.66 -4.39 0.05
C VAL A 72 6.19 -4.13 1.45
N ALA A 73 7.51 -4.25 1.62
CA ALA A 73 8.18 -3.79 2.83
C ALA A 73 8.40 -2.28 2.71
N ALA A 74 7.77 -1.49 3.56
CA ALA A 74 7.83 -0.03 3.50
C ALA A 74 8.53 0.53 4.74
N CYS A 75 9.34 1.58 4.59
CA CYS A 75 9.77 2.33 5.76
C CYS A 75 8.59 3.12 6.35
N LYS A 76 8.66 3.43 7.65
CA LYS A 76 7.61 4.18 8.36
C LYS A 76 7.23 5.48 7.67
N GLU A 77 8.22 6.24 7.19
CA GLU A 77 8.02 7.52 6.51
C GLU A 77 7.18 7.37 5.23
N CYS A 78 7.55 6.43 4.35
CA CYS A 78 6.81 6.18 3.11
C CYS A 78 5.40 5.66 3.40
N ASN A 79 5.26 4.73 4.36
CA ASN A 79 3.98 4.17 4.75
C ASN A 79 3.02 5.26 5.28
N ASN A 80 3.53 6.14 6.16
CA ASN A 80 2.76 7.25 6.71
C ASN A 80 2.38 8.29 5.65
N ARG A 81 3.26 8.56 4.68
CA ARG A 81 2.97 9.47 3.56
C ARG A 81 1.90 8.89 2.63
N LYS A 82 1.94 7.59 2.34
CA LYS A 82 0.97 6.91 1.46
C LYS A 82 -0.44 6.90 2.04
N LYS A 83 -0.60 6.63 3.35
CA LYS A 83 -1.92 6.46 3.98
C LYS A 83 -2.81 5.48 3.19
N LEU A 84 -4.02 5.92 2.83
CA LEU A 84 -4.99 5.16 2.04
C LEU A 84 -4.91 5.48 0.53
N MET A 85 -3.86 6.14 0.06
CA MET A 85 -3.72 6.37 -1.38
C MET A 85 -3.39 5.08 -2.12
N THR A 86 -4.02 4.93 -3.27
CA THR A 86 -3.69 3.98 -4.32
C THR A 86 -2.55 4.54 -5.19
N PRO A 87 -1.87 3.70 -5.99
CA PRO A 87 -0.85 4.18 -6.92
C PRO A 87 -1.36 5.26 -7.89
N ALA A 88 -2.61 5.13 -8.37
CA ALA A 88 -3.23 6.12 -9.25
C ALA A 88 -3.35 7.48 -8.57
N GLU A 89 -3.84 7.53 -7.32
CA GLU A 89 -3.94 8.79 -6.57
C GLU A 89 -2.57 9.40 -6.28
N GLN A 90 -1.57 8.58 -5.98
CA GLN A 90 -0.20 9.09 -5.80
C GLN A 90 0.38 9.71 -7.08
N LEU A 91 -0.04 9.26 -8.26
CA LEU A 91 0.35 9.85 -9.54
C LEU A 91 -0.41 11.16 -9.77
N LEU A 92 -1.72 11.17 -9.54
CA LEU A 92 -2.58 12.35 -9.72
C LEU A 92 -2.25 13.50 -8.77
N MET A 93 -1.69 13.21 -7.58
CA MET A 93 -1.25 14.23 -6.63
C MET A 93 0.13 14.83 -6.95
N LYS A 94 0.91 14.21 -7.85
CA LYS A 94 2.16 14.82 -8.29
C LYS A 94 1.84 15.90 -9.31
N PRO A 95 2.46 17.08 -9.22
CA PRO A 95 2.36 18.05 -10.30
C PRO A 95 2.85 17.38 -11.57
N VAL A 96 2.00 17.38 -12.59
CA VAL A 96 2.41 17.05 -13.95
C VAL A 96 3.10 18.31 -14.46
N ASP A 97 4.37 18.19 -14.83
CA ASP A 97 5.01 19.27 -15.58
C ASP A 97 4.13 19.55 -16.81
N PRO A 98 3.93 20.84 -17.18
CA PRO A 98 3.20 21.14 -18.40
C PRO A 98 3.88 20.39 -19.56
N PRO A 99 3.11 19.85 -20.52
CA PRO A 99 3.71 19.27 -21.72
C PRO A 99 4.67 20.30 -22.33
N SER A 100 5.87 19.87 -22.72
CA SER A 100 6.78 20.74 -23.47
C SER A 100 6.07 21.22 -24.73
N GLU A 101 6.05 22.53 -24.96
CA GLU A 101 5.67 23.08 -26.25
C GLU A 101 6.83 22.81 -27.22
N ASP A 102 6.78 21.67 -27.91
CA ASP A 102 7.57 21.42 -29.12
C ASP A 102 6.80 21.90 -30.37
#